data_AF-A0A8T0GQA7-F1
#
_entry.id   AF-A0A8T0GQA7-F1
#
_cell.length_a   1.000
_cell.length_b   1.000
_cell.length_c   1.000
_cell.angle_alpha   90.00
_cell.angle_beta   90.00
_cell.angle_gamma   90.00
#
_symmetry.space_group_name_H-M   'P 1'
#
loop_
_entity.id
_entity.type
_entity.pdbx_description
1 polymer ?
#
loop_
_entity_poly.entity_id
_entity_poly.type
_entity_poly.pdbx_seq_one_letter_code
_entity_poly.pdbx_strand_id
1 'polypeptide(L)'
;MEAQTKRSLLERAHGSAFPMKMDIERQILSRVQRPPGLIPSSMIGLESLTGELDEFGFQDFLNDPKESDTITPVDMHEGMEVRLGLSKGPVSRSF
;
A
#
# COMPACT_ATOMS: atom_id res chain seq x y z
N MET A 1 0.43 22.53 -10.17
CA MET A 1 1.48 22.91 -11.15
C MET A 1 2.69 21.99 -11.03
N GLU A 2 3.18 21.70 -9.82
CA GLU A 2 4.36 20.86 -9.57
C GLU A 2 4.24 19.42 -10.09
N ALA A 3 3.12 18.73 -9.86
CA ALA A 3 2.90 17.35 -10.33
C ALA A 3 2.96 17.23 -11.87
N GLN A 4 2.46 18.24 -12.59
CA GLN A 4 2.53 18.27 -14.05
C GLN A 4 3.97 18.48 -14.55
N THR A 5 4.75 19.33 -13.86
CA THR A 5 6.18 19.52 -14.15
C THR A 5 6.96 18.22 -13.95
N LYS A 6 6.77 17.54 -12.80
CA LYS A 6 7.40 16.25 -12.49
C LYS A 6 7.05 15.20 -13.55
N ARG A 7 5.78 15.11 -13.95
CA ARG A 7 5.33 14.19 -15.00
C ARG A 7 5.97 14.48 -16.35
N SER A 8 6.02 15.75 -16.76
CA SER A 8 6.65 16.15 -18.03
C SER A 8 8.15 15.83 -18.08
N LEU A 9 8.85 15.90 -16.94
CA LEU A 9 10.25 15.54 -16.83
C LEU A 9 10.45 14.03 -17.02
N LEU A 10 9.59 13.22 -16.41
CA LEU A 10 9.63 11.77 -16.56
C LEU A 10 9.25 11.32 -17.97
N GLU A 11 8.28 11.99 -18.61
CA GLU A 11 7.95 11.79 -20.02
C GLU A 11 9.15 12.05 -20.94
N ARG A 12 9.94 13.09 -20.66
CA ARG A 12 11.18 13.37 -21.40
C ARG A 12 12.28 12.33 -21.15
N ALA A 13 12.38 11.82 -19.92
CA ALA A 13 13.40 10.83 -19.56
C ALA A 13 13.13 9.45 -20.19
N HIS A 14 11.87 9.03 -20.21
CA HIS A 14 11.48 7.69 -20.69
C HIS A 14 10.94 7.67 -22.12
N GLY A 15 10.64 8.84 -22.69
CA GLY A 15 10.15 8.97 -24.06
C GLY A 15 8.85 8.22 -24.30
N SER A 16 8.76 7.53 -25.45
CA SER A 16 7.56 6.78 -25.85
C SER A 16 7.22 5.58 -24.95
N ALA A 17 8.18 5.09 -24.16
CA ALA A 17 7.96 3.98 -23.22
C ALA A 17 7.32 4.42 -21.90
N PHE A 18 7.22 5.73 -21.65
CA PHE A 18 6.69 6.29 -20.41
C PHE A 18 5.31 5.75 -19.98
N PRO A 19 4.26 5.73 -20.83
CA PRO A 19 2.94 5.24 -20.42
C PRO A 19 2.98 3.76 -20.03
N MET A 20 3.74 2.95 -20.77
CA MET A 20 3.88 1.51 -20.48
C MET A 20 4.59 1.28 -19.14
N LYS A 21 5.66 2.03 -18.85
CA LYS A 21 6.34 2.00 -17.54
C LYS A 21 5.36 2.31 -16.41
N MET A 22 4.59 3.38 -16.55
CA MET A 22 3.62 3.81 -15.54
C MET A 22 2.56 2.76 -15.26
N ASP A 23 2.03 2.11 -16.30
CA ASP A 23 1.07 1.02 -16.14
C ASP A 23 1.68 -0.20 -15.45
N ILE A 24 2.90 -0.59 -15.81
CA ILE A 24 3.61 -1.70 -15.17
C ILE A 24 3.86 -1.40 -13.69
N GLU A 25 4.39 -0.22 -13.37
CA GLU A 25 4.66 0.21 -12.00
C GLU A 25 3.38 0.24 -11.17
N ARG A 26 2.28 0.78 -11.72
CA ARG A 26 0.98 0.78 -11.06
C ARG A 26 0.49 -0.64 -10.77
N GLN A 27 0.59 -1.55 -11.73
CA GLN A 27 0.16 -2.95 -11.54
C GLN A 27 0.99 -3.67 -10.48
N ILE A 28 2.32 -3.48 -10.47
CA ILE A 28 3.20 -4.07 -9.48
C ILE A 28 2.88 -3.52 -8.09
N LEU A 29 2.84 -2.19 -7.96
CA LEU A 29 2.64 -1.51 -6.68
C LEU A 29 1.25 -1.75 -6.11
N SER A 30 0.22 -1.94 -6.94
CA SER A 30 -1.14 -2.28 -6.50
C SER A 30 -1.27 -3.66 -5.83
N ARG A 31 -0.30 -4.55 -6.02
CA ARG A 31 -0.33 -5.93 -5.51
C ARG A 31 0.49 -6.13 -4.24
N VAL A 32 1.42 -5.24 -3.95
CA VAL A 32 2.30 -5.36 -2.77
C VAL A 32 1.50 -5.01 -1.53
N GLN A 33 1.17 -6.02 -0.73
CA GLN A 33 0.45 -5.85 0.52
C GLN A 33 1.20 -6.55 1.64
N ARG A 34 1.13 -5.97 2.85
CA ARG A 34 1.57 -6.64 4.07
C ARG A 34 0.85 -8.00 4.22
N PRO A 35 1.45 -8.96 4.95
CA PRO A 35 0.75 -10.17 5.37
C PRO A 35 -0.61 -9.83 6.02
N PRO A 36 -1.60 -10.72 5.90
CA PRO A 36 -2.93 -10.50 6.43
C PRO A 36 -2.85 -10.22 7.94
N GLY A 37 -3.42 -9.09 8.34
CA GLY A 37 -3.41 -8.59 9.71
C GLY A 37 -4.54 -7.57 9.89
N LEU A 38 -4.67 -7.06 11.11
CA LEU A 38 -5.76 -6.15 11.48
C LEU A 38 -5.64 -4.78 10.79
N ILE A 39 -4.42 -4.38 10.42
CA ILE A 39 -4.11 -3.08 9.84
C ILE A 39 -3.92 -3.24 8.33
N PRO A 40 -4.65 -2.48 7.50
CA PRO A 40 -4.47 -2.50 6.05
C PRO A 40 -3.07 -1.99 5.66
N SER A 41 -2.59 -2.40 4.49
CA SER A 41 -1.33 -1.88 3.95
C SER A 41 -1.54 -0.47 3.41
N SER A 42 -0.78 0.50 3.89
CA SER A 42 -0.84 1.91 3.48
C SER A 42 -0.15 2.18 2.12
N MET A 43 -0.35 1.29 1.13
CA MET A 43 0.13 1.24 -0.27
C MET A 43 1.15 2.33 -0.73
N ILE A 44 2.22 2.58 0.05
CA ILE A 44 2.97 3.84 -0.03
C ILE A 44 3.68 4.04 -1.38
N GLY A 45 4.11 2.94 -1.99
CA GLY A 45 4.70 2.99 -3.32
C GLY A 45 3.68 3.40 -4.38
N LEU A 46 2.44 2.91 -4.28
CA LEU A 46 1.36 3.30 -5.18
C LEU A 46 0.96 4.77 -4.96
N GLU A 47 0.88 5.21 -3.70
CA GLU A 47 0.56 6.59 -3.33
C GLU A 47 1.62 7.58 -3.82
N SER A 48 2.91 7.18 -3.75
CA SER A 48 4.02 7.92 -4.34
C SER A 48 3.87 8.09 -5.85
N LEU A 49 3.37 7.05 -6.54
CA LEU A 49 3.18 7.06 -7.99
C LEU A 49 2.00 7.93 -8.42
N THR A 50 0.91 7.90 -7.66
CA THR A 50 -0.30 8.70 -7.95
C THR A 50 -0.16 10.15 -7.50
N GLY A 51 0.75 10.43 -6.57
CA GLY A 51 0.95 11.76 -5.98
C GLY A 51 0.07 12.02 -4.75
N GLU A 52 -0.71 11.03 -4.32
CA GLU A 52 -1.55 11.10 -3.12
C GLU A 52 -0.70 11.19 -1.84
N LEU A 53 0.54 10.66 -1.87
CA LEU A 53 1.45 10.71 -0.71
C LEU A 53 1.80 12.14 -0.27
N ASP A 54 1.81 13.09 -1.22
CA ASP A 54 2.13 14.49 -0.95
C ASP A 54 0.88 15.29 -0.52
N GLU A 55 -0.31 14.69 -0.59
CA GLU A 55 -1.59 15.32 -0.25
C GLU A 55 -1.99 15.01 1.19
N PHE A 56 -2.27 16.04 1.98
CA PHE A 56 -2.68 15.89 3.37
C PHE A 56 -4.19 16.09 3.48
N GLY A 57 -4.89 15.02 3.86
CA GLY A 57 -6.34 14.95 3.96
C GLY A 57 -6.87 15.25 5.36
N PHE A 58 -8.20 15.26 5.48
CA PHE A 58 -8.86 15.37 6.77
C PHE A 58 -8.67 14.11 7.62
N GLN A 59 -8.61 12.93 6.99
CA GLN A 59 -8.40 11.67 7.70
C GLN A 59 -7.08 11.66 8.47
N ASP A 60 -6.03 12.30 7.95
CA ASP A 60 -4.71 12.35 8.60
C ASP A 60 -4.71 13.14 9.93
N PHE A 61 -5.68 14.03 10.14
CA PHE A 61 -5.88 14.70 11.42
C PHE A 61 -6.51 13.78 12.48
N LEU A 62 -7.25 12.77 12.05
CA LEU A 62 -7.95 11.86 12.94
C LEU A 62 -7.11 10.61 13.11
N ASN A 63 -6.71 10.34 14.34
CA ASN A 63 -6.06 9.08 14.68
C ASN A 63 -7.07 7.95 14.49
N ASP A 64 -7.11 7.32 13.30
CA ASP A 64 -8.02 6.19 13.03
C ASP A 64 -7.69 5.09 14.06
N PRO A 65 -8.66 4.69 14.91
CA PRO A 65 -8.43 3.61 15.86
C PRO A 65 -7.92 2.32 15.22
N LYS A 66 -8.19 2.10 13.92
CA LYS A 66 -7.72 0.95 13.13
C LYS A 66 -6.25 1.03 12.75
N GLU A 67 -5.65 2.20 12.78
CA GLU A 67 -4.22 2.43 12.50
C GLU A 67 -3.41 2.64 13.77
N SER A 68 -4.05 2.51 14.94
CA SER A 68 -3.41 2.69 16.23
C SER A 68 -2.31 1.66 16.50
N ASP A 69 -1.14 2.12 16.90
CA ASP A 69 -0.02 1.28 17.38
C ASP A 69 -0.35 0.46 18.63
N THR A 70 -1.45 0.78 19.35
CA THR A 70 -1.94 -0.06 20.46
C THR A 70 -2.68 -1.32 20.00
N ILE A 71 -2.93 -1.47 18.69
CA ILE A 71 -3.43 -2.72 18.14
C ILE A 71 -2.33 -3.77 18.21
N THR A 72 -2.59 -4.83 18.98
CA THR A 72 -1.73 -6.01 19.01
C THR A 72 -1.80 -6.72 17.66
N PRO A 73 -0.64 -6.90 16.97
CA PRO A 73 -0.60 -7.63 15.71
C PRO A 73 -1.12 -9.06 15.89
N VAL A 74 -1.85 -9.54 14.90
CA VAL A 74 -2.26 -10.94 14.80
C VAL A 74 -1.01 -11.79 14.46
N ASP A 75 -1.00 -13.07 14.84
CA ASP A 75 0.11 -13.97 14.48
C ASP A 75 0.30 -14.00 12.95
N MET A 76 1.47 -13.54 12.48
CA MET A 76 1.76 -13.50 11.05
C MET A 76 1.86 -14.89 10.45
N HIS A 77 2.29 -15.89 11.23
CA HIS A 77 2.42 -17.26 10.76
C HIS A 77 1.04 -17.83 10.46
N GLU A 78 0.17 -17.83 11.45
CA GLU A 78 -1.19 -18.35 11.32
C GLU A 78 -2.01 -17.56 10.29
N GLY A 79 -1.87 -16.24 10.25
CA GLY A 79 -2.54 -15.40 9.25
C GLY A 79 -2.15 -15.79 7.82
N MET A 80 -0.87 -16.12 7.60
CA MET A 80 -0.38 -16.58 6.29
C MET A 80 -0.91 -17.97 5.95
N GLU A 81 -0.99 -18.88 6.92
CA GLU A 81 -1.56 -20.22 6.71
C GLU A 81 -3.03 -20.15 6.27
N VAL A 82 -3.84 -19.27 6.87
CA VAL A 82 -5.24 -19.07 6.46
C VAL A 82 -5.31 -18.51 5.05
N ARG A 83 -4.48 -17.50 4.71
CA ARG A 83 -4.45 -16.90 3.37
C ARG A 83 -4.02 -17.88 2.28
N LEU A 84 -3.09 -18.78 2.59
CA LEU A 84 -2.65 -19.84 1.67
C LEU A 84 -3.58 -21.05 1.65
N GLY A 85 -4.61 -21.09 2.50
CA GLY A 85 -5.55 -22.22 2.61
C GLY A 85 -4.97 -23.45 3.32
N LEU A 86 -3.86 -23.29 4.05
CA LEU A 86 -3.23 -24.34 4.85
C LEU A 86 -3.97 -24.57 6.17
N SER A 87 -4.59 -23.53 6.73
CA SER A 87 -5.43 -23.59 7.93
C SER A 87 -6.84 -23.04 7.64
N LYS A 88 -7.85 -23.56 8.36
CA LYS A 88 -9.27 -23.19 8.20
C LYS A 88 -9.88 -22.46 9.41
N GLY A 89 -9.07 -22.25 10.45
CA GLY A 89 -9.50 -21.61 11.70
C GLY A 89 -9.48 -20.08 11.60
N PRO A 90 -10.18 -19.37 12.51
CA PRO A 90 -9.98 -17.94 12.67
C PRO A 90 -8.54 -17.68 13.14
N VAL A 91 -7.90 -16.65 12.61
CA VAL A 91 -6.52 -16.31 13.00
C VAL A 91 -6.49 -15.93 14.49
N SER A 92 -5.71 -16.66 15.30
CA SER A 92 -5.57 -16.41 16.73
C SER A 92 -4.56 -15.29 17.01
N ARG A 93 -4.68 -14.69 18.20
CA ARG A 93 -3.58 -13.90 18.79
C ARG A 93 -2.47 -14.85 19.22
N SER A 94 -1.22 -14.51 18.94
CA SER A 94 -0.08 -15.03 19.70
C SER A 94 -0.13 -14.46 21.13
N PHE A 95 0.20 -15.28 22.12
CA PHE A 95 0.21 -14.91 23.55
C PHE A 95 1.19 -13.79 23.89
#